data_AF-A0AA39H9C3-F1
#
_entry.id   AF-A0AA39H9C3-F1
#
_cell.length_a   1.000
_cell.length_b   1.000
_cell.length_c   1.000
_cell.angle_alpha   90.00
_cell.angle_beta   90.00
_cell.angle_gamma   90.00
#
_symmetry.space_group_name_H-M   'P 1'
#
loop_
_entity.id
_entity.type
_entity.pdbx_description
1 polymer ?
#
loop_
_entity_poly.entity_id
_entity_poly.type
_entity_poly.pdbx_seq_one_letter_code
_entity_poly.pdbx_strand_id
1 'polypeptide(L)'
;MLAVGGQSAWLCAILATLPVLTGISGQAMGPAQQAALAPELVGYWGNGDSMLVSALVNISSQLTGEEAVEWNWVVEDCNATANNASFTADEVIVACASEIQAYFQKFPDVQQMFLYSSIGNWGSFSDLFQELLS
;
A
#
# COMPACT_ATOMS: atom_id res chain seq x y z
N MET A 1 32.09 -35.67 26.98
CA MET A 1 32.73 -34.34 27.04
C MET A 1 31.85 -33.35 26.30
N LEU A 2 31.87 -32.10 26.76
CA LEU A 2 30.92 -31.01 26.51
C LEU A 2 30.96 -30.42 25.09
N ALA A 3 29.75 -30.09 24.60
CA ALA A 3 29.30 -28.81 24.02
C ALA A 3 29.76 -28.28 22.64
N VAL A 4 28.92 -27.33 22.19
CA VAL A 4 29.04 -26.32 21.11
C VAL A 4 28.46 -26.79 19.77
N GLY A 5 27.27 -26.37 19.31
CA GLY A 5 26.76 -25.00 19.04
C GLY A 5 26.41 -25.01 17.53
N GLY A 6 25.25 -24.63 17.00
CA GLY A 6 24.43 -23.44 17.19
C GLY A 6 24.45 -22.64 15.88
N GLN A 7 23.26 -22.41 15.27
CA GLN A 7 22.95 -21.42 14.21
C GLN A 7 23.49 -21.70 12.79
N SER A 8 22.92 -21.24 11.67
CA SER A 8 21.64 -20.64 11.26
C SER A 8 21.73 -20.40 9.75
N ALA A 9 20.58 -20.48 9.07
CA ALA A 9 20.23 -19.68 7.89
C ALA A 9 20.97 -19.92 6.55
N TRP A 10 20.30 -19.45 5.50
CA TRP A 10 20.84 -19.17 4.15
C TRP A 10 20.81 -20.30 3.12
N LEU A 11 19.61 -20.70 2.69
CA LEU A 11 19.40 -21.16 1.30
C LEU A 11 18.08 -20.60 0.74
N CYS A 12 17.95 -19.27 0.69
CA CYS A 12 16.98 -18.59 -0.17
C CYS A 12 17.75 -17.70 -1.15
N ALA A 13 18.38 -18.32 -2.14
CA ALA A 13 18.95 -17.64 -3.29
C ALA A 13 18.43 -18.32 -4.55
N ILE A 14 17.15 -18.08 -4.87
CA ILE A 14 16.61 -18.40 -6.20
C ILE A 14 16.71 -17.14 -7.05
N LEU A 15 17.78 -17.13 -7.84
CA LEU A 15 17.89 -16.60 -9.21
C LEU A 15 17.06 -15.35 -9.57
N ALA A 16 17.70 -14.20 -9.43
CA ALA A 16 17.38 -13.02 -10.24
C ALA A 16 18.04 -13.15 -11.63
N THR A 17 17.31 -13.64 -12.63
CA THR A 17 17.67 -13.46 -14.04
C THR A 17 16.43 -13.40 -14.93
N LEU A 18 15.95 -12.19 -15.26
CA LEU A 18 15.96 -11.63 -16.63
C LEU A 18 14.94 -10.48 -16.77
N PRO A 19 15.24 -9.46 -17.62
CA PRO A 19 14.43 -8.26 -17.80
C PRO A 19 13.52 -8.38 -19.02
N VAL A 20 12.22 -8.07 -18.92
CA VAL A 20 11.37 -7.81 -20.10
C VAL A 20 10.28 -6.78 -19.77
N LEU A 21 10.38 -5.64 -20.45
CA LEU A 21 9.27 -4.73 -20.75
C LEU A 21 8.10 -5.49 -21.39
N THR A 22 6.88 -5.28 -20.90
CA THR A 22 5.60 -5.06 -21.62
C THR A 22 4.44 -5.79 -20.96
N GLY A 23 3.36 -5.05 -20.71
CA GLY A 23 2.02 -5.55 -20.95
C GLY A 23 1.27 -6.15 -19.76
N ILE A 24 0.47 -5.30 -19.11
CA ILE A 24 -0.89 -5.56 -18.62
C ILE A 24 -1.25 -7.05 -18.44
N SER A 25 -1.03 -7.58 -17.25
CA SER A 25 -1.88 -8.62 -16.65
C SER A 25 -1.65 -8.58 -15.15
N GLY A 26 -2.71 -8.72 -14.37
CA GLY A 26 -2.73 -8.56 -12.91
C GLY A 26 -1.86 -9.57 -12.17
N GLN A 27 -0.54 -9.43 -12.28
CA GLN A 27 0.43 -10.05 -11.41
C GLN A 27 0.55 -9.13 -10.20
N ALA A 28 0.22 -9.65 -9.01
CA ALA A 28 0.55 -9.00 -7.76
C ALA A 28 2.03 -8.59 -7.80
N MET A 29 2.32 -7.33 -7.49
CA MET A 29 3.71 -6.88 -7.42
C MET A 29 4.42 -7.66 -6.31
N GLY A 30 5.68 -8.03 -6.58
CA GLY A 30 6.51 -8.61 -5.53
C GLY A 30 6.99 -7.52 -4.55
N PRO A 31 7.31 -7.85 -3.29
CA PRO A 31 7.69 -6.88 -2.24
C PRO A 31 8.85 -5.96 -2.65
N ALA A 32 9.84 -6.50 -3.37
CA ALA A 32 10.98 -5.72 -3.85
C ALA A 32 10.60 -4.67 -4.92
N GLN A 33 9.52 -4.90 -5.66
CA GLN A 33 9.04 -4.02 -6.71
C GLN A 33 8.09 -2.95 -6.13
N GLN A 34 7.31 -3.29 -5.10
CA GLN A 34 6.52 -2.36 -4.30
C GLN A 34 7.38 -1.35 -3.54
N ALA A 35 8.44 -1.81 -2.86
CA ALA A 35 9.37 -0.93 -2.15
C ALA A 35 10.08 0.07 -3.09
N ALA A 36 10.38 -0.34 -4.32
CA ALA A 36 10.97 0.54 -5.32
C ALA A 36 10.01 1.64 -5.82
N LEU A 37 8.68 1.42 -5.69
CA LEU A 37 7.62 2.34 -6.10
C LEU A 37 6.98 3.09 -4.92
N ALA A 38 7.36 2.80 -3.67
CA ALA A 38 6.92 3.53 -2.49
C ALA A 38 7.10 5.06 -2.61
N PRO A 39 8.22 5.58 -3.16
CA PRO A 39 8.37 7.02 -3.40
C PRO A 39 7.39 7.56 -4.46
N GLU A 40 6.94 6.74 -5.41
CA GLU A 40 5.95 7.17 -6.42
C GLU A 40 4.51 7.17 -5.86
N LEU A 41 4.24 6.28 -4.89
CA LEU A 41 2.95 6.20 -4.20
C LEU A 41 2.69 7.44 -3.32
N VAL A 42 3.74 7.89 -2.63
CA VAL A 42 3.68 9.03 -1.68
C VAL A 42 4.14 10.35 -2.32
N GLY A 43 4.93 10.29 -3.40
CA GLY A 43 5.42 11.46 -4.11
C GLY A 43 4.29 12.30 -4.72
N TYR A 44 4.51 13.62 -4.78
CA TYR A 44 3.56 14.55 -5.37
C TYR A 44 3.49 14.41 -6.88
N TRP A 45 2.29 14.16 -7.39
CA TRP A 45 1.99 14.20 -8.82
C TRP A 45 1.67 15.64 -9.22
N GLY A 46 1.61 15.93 -10.52
CA GLY A 46 1.45 17.30 -11.05
C GLY A 46 0.21 18.09 -10.58
N ASN A 47 -0.67 17.48 -9.79
CA ASN A 47 -1.81 18.09 -9.09
C ASN A 47 -1.51 18.55 -7.65
N GLY A 48 -0.34 18.21 -7.08
CA GLY A 48 0.01 18.57 -5.70
C GLY A 48 -0.52 17.60 -4.64
N ASP A 49 -1.03 16.43 -5.05
CA ASP A 49 -1.40 15.33 -4.14
C ASP A 49 -0.56 14.08 -4.41
N SER A 50 -0.47 13.17 -3.43
CA SER A 50 0.13 11.86 -3.65
C SER A 50 -0.81 10.94 -4.44
N MET A 51 -0.25 9.93 -5.11
CA MET A 51 -1.05 8.93 -5.83
C MET A 51 -1.99 8.16 -4.89
N LEU A 52 -1.51 7.88 -3.67
CA LEU A 52 -2.31 7.27 -2.62
C LEU A 52 -3.54 8.13 -2.29
N VAL A 53 -3.33 9.40 -1.93
CA VAL A 53 -4.42 10.32 -1.57
C VAL A 53 -5.39 10.51 -2.74
N SER A 54 -4.88 10.62 -3.97
CA SER A 54 -5.70 10.74 -5.17
C SER A 54 -6.61 9.51 -5.37
N ALA A 55 -6.10 8.30 -5.12
CA ALA A 55 -6.90 7.08 -5.18
C ALA A 55 -7.98 7.05 -4.09
N LEU A 56 -7.67 7.50 -2.86
CA LEU A 56 -8.63 7.58 -1.77
C LEU A 56 -9.76 8.59 -2.08
N VAL A 57 -9.42 9.77 -2.61
CA VAL A 57 -10.40 10.77 -3.05
C VAL A 57 -11.30 10.23 -4.16
N ASN A 58 -10.78 9.42 -5.08
CA ASN A 58 -11.62 8.83 -6.13
C ASN A 58 -12.69 7.87 -5.56
N ILE A 59 -12.36 7.13 -4.50
CA ILE A 59 -13.31 6.25 -3.81
C ILE A 59 -14.39 7.06 -3.10
N SER A 60 -14.06 8.22 -2.51
CA SER A 60 -15.03 9.02 -1.76
C SER A 60 -16.24 9.44 -2.61
N SER A 61 -16.05 9.63 -3.92
CA SER A 61 -17.12 9.95 -4.88
C SER A 61 -18.16 8.85 -5.07
N GLN A 62 -17.85 7.61 -4.68
CA GLN A 62 -18.69 6.42 -4.87
C GLN A 62 -19.38 5.98 -3.57
N LEU A 63 -19.03 6.60 -2.44
CA LEU A 63 -19.59 6.30 -1.13
C LEU A 63 -20.71 7.29 -0.78
N THR A 64 -21.65 6.86 0.04
CA THR A 64 -22.70 7.73 0.58
C THR A 64 -22.80 7.56 2.10
N GLY A 65 -23.83 8.10 2.76
CA GLY A 65 -24.13 7.72 4.15
C GLY A 65 -23.00 7.93 5.18
N GLU A 66 -22.94 7.03 6.15
CA GLU A 66 -21.97 7.04 7.25
C GLU A 66 -20.59 6.58 6.77
N GLU A 67 -20.57 5.63 5.83
CA GLU A 67 -19.34 5.09 5.23
C GLU A 67 -18.52 6.17 4.51
N ALA A 68 -19.19 7.14 3.86
CA ALA A 68 -18.51 8.27 3.21
C ALA A 68 -17.92 9.25 4.22
N VAL A 69 -18.60 9.51 5.35
CA VAL A 69 -18.10 10.43 6.37
C VAL A 69 -16.80 9.90 6.95
N GLU A 70 -16.78 8.62 7.34
CA GLU A 70 -15.59 8.01 7.91
C GLU A 70 -14.48 7.82 6.88
N TRP A 71 -14.81 7.51 5.64
CA TRP A 71 -13.81 7.44 4.57
C TRP A 71 -13.12 8.78 4.34
N ASN A 72 -13.86 9.89 4.38
CA ASN A 72 -13.27 11.21 4.25
C ASN A 72 -12.32 11.56 5.40
N TRP A 73 -12.56 11.05 6.62
CA TRP A 73 -11.59 11.17 7.72
C TRP A 73 -10.30 10.41 7.43
N VAL A 74 -10.40 9.17 6.92
CA VAL A 74 -9.22 8.41 6.47
C VAL A 74 -8.46 9.14 5.37
N VAL A 75 -9.16 9.75 4.41
CA VAL A 75 -8.53 10.56 3.35
C VAL A 75 -7.77 11.75 3.94
N GLU A 76 -8.37 12.47 4.90
CA GLU A 76 -7.76 13.64 5.55
C GLU A 76 -6.52 13.25 6.37
N ASP A 77 -6.60 12.19 7.18
CA ASP A 77 -5.48 11.72 8.00
C ASP A 77 -4.32 11.20 7.13
N CYS A 78 -4.63 10.46 6.07
CA CYS A 78 -3.64 10.05 5.08
C CYS A 78 -2.97 11.22 4.38
N ASN A 79 -3.75 12.24 4.00
CA ASN A 79 -3.21 13.43 3.37
C ASN A 79 -2.32 14.21 4.34
N ALA A 80 -2.74 14.38 5.59
CA ALA A 80 -1.93 15.04 6.61
C ALA A 80 -0.61 14.29 6.87
N THR A 81 -0.66 12.96 6.91
CA THR A 81 0.52 12.10 7.10
C THR A 81 1.47 12.18 5.90
N ALA A 82 0.95 12.12 4.67
CA ALA A 82 1.75 12.23 3.46
C ALA A 82 2.44 13.60 3.29
N ASN A 83 1.81 14.67 3.77
CA ASN A 83 2.37 16.03 3.74
C ASN A 83 3.33 16.31 4.90
N ASN A 84 3.51 15.38 5.83
CA ASN A 84 4.38 15.56 6.99
C ASN A 84 5.81 15.14 6.68
N ALA A 85 6.71 16.12 6.58
CA ALA A 85 8.14 15.90 6.30
C ALA A 85 8.90 15.07 7.35
N SER A 86 8.28 14.77 8.50
CA SER A 86 8.87 13.91 9.53
C SER A 86 8.68 12.42 9.23
N PHE A 87 7.79 12.07 8.31
CA PHE A 87 7.55 10.69 7.90
C PHE A 87 8.32 10.35 6.63
N THR A 88 8.91 9.16 6.60
CA THR A 88 9.42 8.54 5.38
C THR A 88 8.27 7.99 4.54
N ALA A 89 8.51 7.73 3.25
CA ALA A 89 7.49 7.16 2.36
C ALA A 89 6.92 5.84 2.91
N ASP A 90 7.77 4.97 3.46
CA ASP A 90 7.35 3.69 4.03
C ASP A 90 6.47 3.89 5.27
N GLU A 91 6.80 4.84 6.15
CA GLU A 91 5.99 5.14 7.32
C GLU A 91 4.62 5.73 6.94
N VAL A 92 4.56 6.56 5.89
CA VAL A 92 3.29 7.06 5.34
C VAL A 92 2.45 5.89 4.81
N ILE A 93 3.06 4.98 4.04
CA ILE A 93 2.38 3.81 3.48
C ILE A 93 1.81 2.93 4.59
N VAL A 94 2.61 2.60 5.60
CA VAL A 94 2.17 1.77 6.73
C VAL A 94 1.06 2.44 7.51
N ALA A 95 1.19 3.73 7.83
CA ALA A 95 0.16 4.48 8.56
C ALA A 95 -1.16 4.47 7.78
N CYS A 96 -1.15 4.88 6.52
CA CYS A 96 -2.33 4.88 5.68
C CYS A 96 -2.93 3.49 5.47
N ALA A 97 -2.10 2.49 5.17
CA ALA A 97 -2.56 1.12 4.98
C ALA A 97 -3.29 0.61 6.24
N SER A 98 -2.79 0.94 7.43
CA SER A 98 -3.40 0.55 8.70
C SER A 98 -4.77 1.19 8.91
N GLU A 99 -4.93 2.47 8.59
CA GLU A 99 -6.21 3.19 8.70
C GLU A 99 -7.24 2.68 7.69
N ILE A 100 -6.83 2.49 6.44
CA ILE A 100 -7.68 1.94 5.38
C ILE A 100 -8.11 0.51 5.74
N GLN A 101 -7.20 -0.31 6.28
CA GLN A 101 -7.51 -1.67 6.72
C GLN A 101 -8.53 -1.67 7.88
N ALA A 102 -8.36 -0.78 8.87
CA ALA A 102 -9.31 -0.64 9.97
C ALA A 102 -10.69 -0.21 9.47
N TYR A 103 -10.75 0.72 8.52
CA TYR A 103 -12.00 1.14 7.88
C TYR A 103 -12.66 -0.02 7.12
N PHE A 104 -11.91 -0.79 6.33
CA PHE A 104 -12.45 -1.95 5.61
C PHE A 104 -12.96 -3.06 6.53
N GLN A 105 -12.35 -3.26 7.70
CA GLN A 105 -12.88 -4.18 8.71
C GLN A 105 -14.22 -3.71 9.29
N LYS A 106 -14.42 -2.39 9.39
CA LYS A 106 -15.67 -1.80 9.87
C LYS A 106 -16.77 -1.79 8.79
N PHE A 107 -16.41 -1.57 7.53
CA PHE A 107 -17.32 -1.53 6.38
C PHE A 107 -16.97 -2.63 5.36
N PRO A 108 -17.32 -3.90 5.63
CA PRO A 108 -16.95 -5.02 4.77
C PRO A 108 -17.56 -4.95 3.37
N ASP A 109 -18.72 -4.32 3.20
CA ASP A 109 -19.32 -4.10 1.88
C ASP A 109 -18.46 -3.18 1.02
N VAL A 110 -17.90 -2.13 1.63
CA VAL A 110 -16.96 -1.20 0.96
C VAL A 110 -15.65 -1.91 0.65
N GLN A 111 -15.15 -2.75 1.56
CA GLN A 111 -13.99 -3.59 1.29
C GLN A 111 -14.21 -4.47 0.06
N GLN A 112 -15.36 -5.15 -0.05
CA GLN A 112 -15.65 -6.02 -1.20
C GLN A 112 -15.66 -5.25 -2.53
N MET A 113 -16.07 -3.98 -2.51
CA MET A 113 -16.08 -3.12 -3.69
C MET A 113 -14.68 -2.66 -4.10
N PHE A 114 -13.82 -2.30 -3.14
CA PHE A 114 -12.58 -1.58 -3.43
C PHE A 114 -11.29 -2.34 -3.15
N LEU A 115 -11.30 -3.51 -2.52
CA LEU A 115 -10.09 -4.28 -2.16
C LEU A 115 -9.13 -4.50 -3.35
N TYR A 116 -9.68 -4.72 -4.55
CA TYR A 116 -8.90 -4.95 -5.77
C TYR A 116 -8.88 -3.74 -6.72
N SER A 117 -9.33 -2.57 -6.25
CA SER A 117 -9.24 -1.33 -7.02
C SER A 117 -7.79 -0.87 -7.13
N SER A 118 -7.42 -0.41 -8.33
CA SER A 118 -6.05 0.04 -8.63
C SER A 118 -5.74 1.37 -7.97
N ILE A 119 -4.59 1.44 -7.29
CA ILE A 119 -3.95 2.64 -6.77
C ILE A 119 -2.95 3.11 -7.85
N GLY A 120 -3.48 3.77 -8.88
CA GLY A 120 -2.71 4.15 -10.06
C GLY A 120 -1.92 2.97 -10.65
N ASN A 121 -0.61 3.14 -10.85
CA ASN A 121 0.28 2.09 -11.36
C ASN A 121 0.95 1.26 -10.25
N TRP A 122 0.71 1.56 -8.97
CA TRP A 122 1.40 0.92 -7.85
C TRP A 122 0.84 -0.44 -7.45
N GLY A 123 -0.40 -0.76 -7.82
CA GLY A 123 -1.05 -2.03 -7.44
C GLY A 123 -2.45 -1.79 -6.92
N SER A 124 -2.96 -2.67 -6.06
CA SER A 124 -4.28 -2.58 -5.43
C SER A 124 -4.21 -2.41 -3.91
N PHE A 125 -5.34 -2.18 -3.24
CA PHE A 125 -5.39 -2.17 -1.77
C PHE A 125 -5.02 -3.54 -1.17
N SER A 126 -5.33 -4.64 -1.86
CA SER A 126 -4.87 -5.97 -1.46
C SER A 126 -3.34 -6.06 -1.43
N ASP A 127 -2.67 -5.44 -2.40
CA ASP A 127 -1.20 -5.39 -2.46
C ASP A 127 -0.65 -4.49 -1.34
N LEU A 128 -1.34 -3.38 -1.05
CA LEU A 128 -1.01 -2.46 0.04
C LEU A 128 -1.03 -3.16 1.42
N PHE A 129 -2.01 -4.03 1.66
CA PHE A 129 -2.10 -4.75 2.94
C PHE A 129 -1.09 -5.89 3.08
N GLN A 130 -0.48 -6.37 1.99
CA GLN A 130 0.61 -7.35 2.11
C GLN A 130 1.86 -6.73 2.72
N GLU A 131 2.12 -5.44 2.46
CA GLU A 131 3.24 -4.68 3.05
C GLU A 131 3.11 -4.52 4.58
N LEU A 132 1.89 -4.54 5.13
CA LEU A 132 1.69 -4.53 6.59
C LEU A 132 2.16 -5.82 7.27
N LEU A 133 2.29 -6.92 6.51
CA LEU A 133 2.58 -8.26 7.02
C LEU A 133 4.01 -8.73 6.72
N SER A 134 4.77 -7.98 5.92
CA SER A 134 6.16 -8.26 5.54
C SER A 134 7.18 -7.64 6.49
#